data_AF-A0A067MA43-F1
#
_entry.id   AF-A0A067MA43-F1
#
_cell.length_a   1.000
_cell.length_b   1.000
_cell.length_c   1.000
_cell.angle_alpha   90.00
_cell.angle_beta   90.00
_cell.angle_gamma   90.00
#
_symmetry.space_group_name_H-M   'P 1'
#
loop_
_entity.id
_entity.type
_entity.pdbx_description
1 polymer ?
#
loop_
_entity_poly.entity_id
_entity_poly.type
_entity_poly.pdbx_seq_one_letter_code
_entity_poly.pdbx_strand_id
1 'polypeptide(L)'
;MTLTAQGSVQDTDGTGFTASFYINGGIYQYVGTFAQGETVPAFSSINAKMDYSGITILHGDKSFTGYIGPDTFSLSISGSTSVSGSLSDPISVSLQVDGTGEWSKK
;
A
#
# COMPACT_ATOMS: atom_id res chain seq x y z
N MET A 1 -18.73 4.21 8.92
CA MET A 1 -17.85 3.51 9.87
C MET A 1 -16.59 3.15 9.10
N THR A 2 -15.42 3.45 9.63
CA THR A 2 -14.15 3.05 9.01
C THR A 2 -13.76 1.69 9.58
N LEU A 3 -13.51 0.73 8.70
CA LEU A 3 -13.00 -0.59 9.05
C LEU A 3 -11.48 -0.59 8.97
N THR A 4 -10.85 -1.47 9.74
CA THR A 4 -9.39 -1.58 9.77
C THR A 4 -8.95 -3.01 9.55
N ALA A 5 -7.91 -3.19 8.74
CA ALA A 5 -7.29 -4.50 8.49
C ALA A 5 -5.79 -4.42 8.70
N GLN A 6 -5.22 -5.52 9.20
CA GLN A 6 -3.77 -5.68 9.35
C GLN A 6 -3.23 -6.45 8.14
N GLY A 7 -2.00 -6.15 7.78
CA GLY A 7 -1.39 -6.67 6.58
C GLY A 7 0.10 -6.39 6.50
N SER A 8 0.62 -6.61 5.31
CA SER A 8 2.01 -6.33 4.98
C SER A 8 2.09 -5.59 3.65
N VAL A 9 3.15 -4.82 3.46
CA VAL A 9 3.48 -4.16 2.22
C VAL A 9 4.91 -4.52 1.87
N GLN A 10 5.14 -4.91 0.63
CA GLN A 10 6.46 -5.24 0.13
C GLN A 10 6.68 -4.55 -1.21
N ASP A 11 7.80 -3.87 -1.35
CA ASP A 11 8.25 -3.30 -2.61
C ASP A 11 8.54 -4.41 -3.66
N THR A 12 8.34 -4.07 -4.93
CA THR A 12 8.59 -4.92 -6.10
C THR A 12 9.69 -4.28 -6.96
N ASP A 13 10.94 -4.51 -6.58
CA ASP A 13 12.16 -4.06 -7.29
C ASP A 13 12.20 -2.54 -7.58
N GLY A 14 11.58 -1.73 -6.71
CA GLY A 14 11.51 -0.27 -6.79
C GLY A 14 10.57 0.28 -7.87
N THR A 15 9.86 -0.59 -8.59
CA THR A 15 8.92 -0.23 -9.67
C THR A 15 7.46 -0.29 -9.24
N GLY A 16 7.19 -0.93 -8.11
CA GLY A 16 5.85 -1.08 -7.56
C GLY A 16 5.88 -1.65 -6.15
N PHE A 17 4.73 -2.04 -5.65
CA PHE A 17 4.59 -2.70 -4.36
C PHE A 17 3.39 -3.63 -4.34
N THR A 18 3.44 -4.60 -3.45
CA THR A 18 2.33 -5.50 -3.15
C THR A 18 1.90 -5.31 -1.69
N ALA A 19 0.67 -4.86 -1.48
CA ALA A 19 0.06 -4.74 -0.17
C ALA A 19 -0.95 -5.87 0.04
N SER A 20 -0.82 -6.63 1.13
CA SER A 20 -1.65 -7.80 1.42
C SER A 20 -2.32 -7.64 2.78
N PHE A 21 -3.66 -7.60 2.80
CA PHE A 21 -4.45 -7.42 4.03
C PHE A 21 -5.37 -8.60 4.31
N TYR A 22 -5.43 -8.98 5.59
CA TYR A 22 -6.29 -10.05 6.07
C TYR A 22 -7.63 -9.47 6.53
N ILE A 23 -8.72 -9.88 5.86
CA ILE A 23 -10.07 -9.38 6.13
C ILE A 23 -11.04 -10.55 6.18
N ASN A 24 -11.68 -10.77 7.34
CA ASN A 24 -12.70 -11.81 7.54
C ASN A 24 -12.28 -13.20 7.03
N GLY A 25 -11.01 -13.57 7.21
CA GLY A 25 -10.45 -14.86 6.77
C GLY A 25 -10.08 -14.95 5.28
N GLY A 26 -10.23 -13.87 4.50
CA GLY A 26 -9.72 -13.76 3.13
C GLY A 26 -8.52 -12.82 3.03
N ILE A 27 -7.72 -12.98 1.98
CA ILE A 27 -6.58 -12.10 1.68
C ILE A 27 -6.98 -11.17 0.53
N TYR A 28 -6.86 -9.87 0.77
CA TYR A 28 -7.04 -8.84 -0.24
C TYR A 28 -5.68 -8.27 -0.58
N GLN A 29 -5.28 -8.38 -1.85
CA GLN A 29 -4.03 -7.85 -2.34
C GLN A 29 -4.25 -6.64 -3.23
N TYR A 30 -3.44 -5.61 -3.01
CA TYR A 30 -3.28 -4.49 -3.92
C TYR A 30 -1.90 -4.56 -4.52
N VAL A 31 -1.82 -4.69 -5.84
CA VAL A 31 -0.56 -4.65 -6.58
C VAL A 31 -0.50 -3.30 -7.27
N GLY A 32 0.33 -2.41 -6.74
CA GLY A 32 0.56 -1.07 -7.26
C GLY A 32 1.84 -0.97 -8.06
N THR A 33 1.81 -0.20 -9.12
CA THR A 33 2.99 0.20 -9.92
C THR A 33 3.17 1.70 -9.77
N PHE A 34 4.39 2.13 -9.44
CA PHE A 34 4.73 3.55 -9.32
C PHE A 34 4.67 4.25 -10.68
N ALA A 35 4.51 5.57 -10.67
CA ALA A 35 4.50 6.39 -11.86
C ALA A 35 5.83 6.29 -12.62
N GLN A 36 5.78 6.51 -13.93
CA GLN A 36 6.95 6.36 -14.79
C GLN A 36 8.06 7.33 -14.37
N GLY A 37 9.23 6.79 -14.03
CA GLY A 37 10.40 7.56 -13.60
C GLY A 37 10.54 7.72 -12.09
N GLU A 38 9.57 7.26 -11.31
CA GLU A 38 9.75 7.07 -9.87
C GLU A 38 10.56 5.80 -9.62
N THR A 39 11.61 5.92 -8.80
CA THR A 39 12.37 4.76 -8.33
C THR A 39 12.40 4.83 -6.82
N VAL A 40 11.72 3.88 -6.20
CA VAL A 40 11.65 3.79 -4.75
C VAL A 40 12.70 2.78 -4.29
N PRO A 41 13.52 3.09 -3.27
CA PRO A 41 14.38 2.09 -2.67
C PRO A 41 13.56 0.92 -2.13
N ALA A 42 14.10 -0.29 -2.20
CA ALA A 42 13.43 -1.46 -1.65
C ALA A 42 13.02 -1.22 -0.20
N PHE A 43 11.73 -1.38 0.09
CA PHE A 43 11.16 -1.23 1.41
C PHE A 43 10.18 -2.37 1.70
N SER A 44 10.03 -2.65 2.99
CA SER A 44 9.10 -3.68 3.46
C SER A 44 8.41 -3.20 4.73
N SER A 45 7.18 -3.65 4.95
CA SER A 45 6.43 -3.39 6.17
C SER A 45 5.60 -4.62 6.51
N ILE A 46 5.86 -5.23 7.67
CA ILE A 46 5.11 -6.40 8.15
C ILE A 46 3.91 -6.03 9.04
N ASN A 47 3.81 -4.78 9.47
CA ASN A 47 2.79 -4.26 10.39
C ASN A 47 1.95 -3.16 9.74
N ALA A 48 1.65 -3.33 8.46
CA ALA A 48 0.84 -2.38 7.71
C ALA A 48 -0.62 -2.45 8.16
N LYS A 49 -1.22 -1.28 8.35
CA LYS A 49 -2.61 -1.08 8.68
C LYS A 49 -3.33 -0.43 7.50
N MET A 50 -4.46 -0.98 7.13
CA MET A 50 -5.37 -0.40 6.14
C MET A 50 -6.65 0.08 6.83
N ASP A 51 -7.00 1.34 6.60
CA ASP A 51 -8.28 1.96 6.94
C ASP A 51 -9.13 2.06 5.67
N TYR A 52 -10.34 1.50 5.67
CA TYR A 52 -11.20 1.40 4.48
C TYR A 52 -12.68 1.53 4.85
N SER A 53 -13.51 1.98 3.91
CA SER A 53 -14.95 2.20 4.16
C SER A 53 -15.81 0.93 3.99
N GLY A 54 -15.32 -0.08 3.27
CA GLY A 54 -16.02 -1.34 3.06
C GLY A 54 -15.29 -2.29 2.09
N ILE A 55 -15.62 -3.59 2.12
CA ILE A 55 -14.98 -4.57 1.23
C ILE A 55 -15.29 -4.30 -0.25
N THR A 56 -16.42 -3.64 -0.52
CA THR A 56 -16.83 -3.26 -1.87
C THR A 56 -15.91 -2.25 -2.54
N ILE A 57 -14.96 -1.60 -1.85
CA ILE A 57 -13.98 -0.72 -2.52
C ILE A 57 -12.65 -1.41 -2.82
N LEU A 58 -12.46 -2.64 -2.33
CA LEU A 58 -11.24 -3.44 -2.47
C LEU A 58 -11.29 -4.32 -3.73
N HIS A 59 -11.57 -3.70 -4.89
CA HIS A 59 -11.56 -4.39 -6.18
C HIS A 59 -11.24 -3.43 -7.34
N GLY A 60 -10.68 -3.99 -8.41
CA GLY A 60 -10.41 -3.32 -9.68
C GLY A 60 -9.26 -2.32 -9.62
N ASP A 61 -9.08 -1.59 -10.73
CA ASP A 61 -8.02 -0.60 -10.87
C ASP A 61 -8.32 0.65 -10.04
N LYS A 62 -7.34 1.05 -9.24
CA LYS A 62 -7.35 2.26 -8.42
C LYS A 62 -6.03 2.98 -8.56
N SER A 63 -6.05 4.30 -8.66
CA SER A 63 -4.85 5.10 -8.45
C SER A 63 -4.52 5.18 -6.96
N PHE A 64 -3.25 5.36 -6.64
CA PHE A 64 -2.79 5.64 -5.30
C PHE A 64 -1.85 6.86 -5.32
N THR A 65 -1.82 7.55 -4.20
CA THR A 65 -0.82 8.58 -3.91
C THR A 65 -0.34 8.38 -2.49
N GLY A 66 0.90 8.76 -2.18
CA GLY A 66 1.41 8.54 -0.85
C GLY A 66 2.80 9.06 -0.63
N TYR A 67 3.33 8.66 0.51
CA TYR A 67 4.61 9.10 1.03
C TYR A 67 5.29 7.91 1.69
N ILE A 68 6.56 7.71 1.34
CA ILE A 68 7.43 6.71 1.92
C ILE A 68 8.57 7.49 2.57
N GLY A 69 8.51 7.57 3.90
CA GLY A 69 9.51 8.21 4.72
C GLY A 69 10.56 7.22 5.22
N PRO A 70 11.51 7.68 6.05
CA PRO A 70 12.61 6.85 6.52
C PRO A 70 12.16 5.64 7.33
N ASP A 71 11.20 5.86 8.22
CA ASP A 71 10.75 4.84 9.18
C ASP A 71 9.29 4.43 8.97
N THR A 72 8.53 5.19 8.20
CA THR A 72 7.09 5.02 8.05
C THR A 72 6.63 5.32 6.64
N PHE A 73 5.52 4.72 6.25
CA PHE A 73 4.89 4.99 4.97
C PHE A 73 3.39 5.27 5.15
N SER A 74 2.82 6.01 4.22
CA SER A 74 1.40 6.36 4.18
C SER A 74 0.95 6.45 2.72
N LEU A 75 0.01 5.61 2.32
CA LEU A 75 -0.56 5.55 0.97
C LEU A 75 -2.07 5.79 1.06
N SER A 76 -2.61 6.51 0.09
CA SER A 76 -4.02 6.79 -0.10
C SER A 76 -4.44 6.23 -1.44
N ILE A 77 -5.24 5.17 -1.43
CA ILE A 77 -5.73 4.49 -2.62
C ILE A 77 -7.14 5.02 -2.93
N SER A 78 -7.28 5.66 -4.09
CA SER A 78 -8.53 6.26 -4.59
C SER A 78 -9.19 7.23 -3.60
N GLY A 79 -8.44 7.79 -2.65
CA GLY A 79 -8.93 8.70 -1.60
C GLY A 79 -9.90 8.09 -0.58
N SER A 80 -10.14 6.79 -0.63
CA SER A 80 -11.13 6.09 0.21
C SER A 80 -10.54 4.96 1.06
N THR A 81 -9.33 4.53 0.73
CA THR A 81 -8.55 3.57 1.49
C THR A 81 -7.22 4.20 1.86
N SER A 82 -6.88 4.20 3.15
CA SER A 82 -5.58 4.67 3.62
C SER A 82 -4.80 3.48 4.14
N VAL A 83 -3.57 3.31 3.68
CA VAL A 83 -2.63 2.30 4.15
C VAL A 83 -1.49 3.01 4.84
N SER A 84 -1.13 2.60 6.05
CA SER A 84 0.00 3.18 6.77
C SER A 84 0.69 2.11 7.60
N GLY A 85 1.97 2.33 7.90
CA GLY A 85 2.70 1.41 8.75
C GLY A 85 4.14 1.84 8.94
N SER A 86 4.86 1.08 9.76
CA SER A 86 6.29 1.26 9.94
C SER A 86 7.04 0.43 8.91
N LEU A 87 8.11 1.00 8.38
CA LEU A 87 9.04 0.23 7.56
C LEU A 87 9.81 -0.73 8.47
N SER A 88 9.90 -1.99 8.05
CA SER A 88 10.74 -2.99 8.70
C SER A 88 12.21 -2.75 8.37
N ASP A 89 12.47 -2.27 7.15
CA ASP A 89 13.78 -1.81 6.69
C ASP A 89 13.70 -0.30 6.43
N PRO A 90 14.28 0.53 7.31
CA PRO A 90 14.28 1.97 7.13
C PRO A 90 15.02 2.39 5.86
N ILE A 91 14.47 3.39 5.16
CA ILE A 91 15.12 4.02 4.00
C ILE A 91 15.77 5.34 4.43
N SER A 92 16.80 5.80 3.72
CA SER A 92 17.50 7.05 4.06
C SER A 92 16.86 8.30 3.45
N VAL A 93 15.83 8.11 2.62
CA VAL A 93 15.20 9.17 1.82
C VAL A 93 13.71 9.25 2.13
N SER A 94 13.14 10.40 1.82
CA SER A 94 11.70 10.63 1.86
C SER A 94 11.21 10.86 0.45
N LEU A 95 10.28 10.03 0.00
CA LEU A 95 9.77 10.05 -1.36
C LEU A 95 8.26 10.22 -1.32
N GLN A 96 7.77 11.16 -2.11
CA GLN A 96 6.36 11.17 -2.49
C GLN A 96 6.23 10.21 -3.67
N VAL A 97 5.20 9.37 -3.62
CA VAL A 97 4.95 8.35 -4.65
C VAL A 97 3.52 8.45 -5.14
N ASP A 98 3.32 8.19 -6.41
CA ASP A 98 2.00 7.99 -6.97
C ASP A 98 2.02 6.91 -8.05
N GLY A 99 0.82 6.46 -8.44
CA GLY A 99 0.71 5.43 -9.46
C GLY A 99 -0.66 4.80 -9.52
N THR A 100 -0.70 3.61 -10.10
CA THR A 100 -1.92 2.84 -10.30
C THR A 100 -1.71 1.40 -9.91
N GLY A 101 -2.75 0.76 -9.40
CA GLY A 101 -2.70 -0.64 -9.02
C GLY A 101 -4.06 -1.29 -9.05
N GLU A 102 -4.06 -2.61 -8.94
CA GLU A 102 -5.27 -3.41 -8.98
C GLU A 102 -5.50 -4.09 -7.63
N TRP A 103 -6.73 -3.99 -7.14
CA TRP A 103 -7.19 -4.81 -6.02
C TRP A 103 -7.73 -6.14 -6.51
N SER A 104 -7.21 -7.22 -5.92
CA SER A 104 -7.68 -8.59 -6.15
C SER A 104 -7.88 -9.32 -4.83
N LYS A 105 -8.83 -10.25 -4.81
CA LYS A 105 -9.02 -11.18 -3.70
C LYS A 105 -8.26 -12.48 -4.04
N LYS A 106 -7.47 -12.97 -3.09
CA LYS A 106 -6.82 -14.29 -3.16
C LYS A 106 -7.60 -15.33 -2.38
#